data_AF-A0A947DK33-F1
#
_entry.id   AF-A0A947DK33-F1
#
_cell.length_a   1.000
_cell.length_b   1.000
_cell.length_c   1.000
_cell.angle_alpha   90.00
_cell.angle_beta   90.00
_cell.angle_gamma   90.00
#
_symmetry.space_group_name_H-M   'P 1'
#
loop_
_entity.id
_entity.type
_entity.pdbx_description
1 polymer ?
#
loop_
_entity_poly.entity_id
_entity_poly.type
_entity_poly.pdbx_seq_one_letter_code
_entity_poly.pdbx_strand_id
1 'polypeptide(L)'
;MSFVCSCCGKIHDGLPALTLLRPDHWLSLTADQQAEGKCGDDLCKTPDGHFFVRCVLSIPLIDGPEQTLEFGPWCSLSEENFYRYVETFDDADQSKLGQMFGWFSNELSGFPQSLNLKCNVVPQDGRKRPRIELQPTEHPLSIAQRSGLAWQTALEIAHGHVGDGWAH
;
A
#
# COMPACT_ATOMS: atom_id res chain seq x y z
N MET A 1 -11.07 -16.44 -11.49
CA MET A 1 -12.01 -15.34 -11.80
C MET A 1 -11.22 -14.29 -12.55
N SER A 2 -11.83 -13.64 -13.54
CA SER A 2 -11.15 -12.64 -14.36
C SER A 2 -11.76 -11.26 -14.10
N PHE A 3 -10.95 -10.23 -13.84
CA PHE A 3 -11.43 -8.85 -13.64
C PHE A 3 -10.80 -7.90 -14.65
N VAL A 4 -11.51 -6.82 -14.99
CA VAL A 4 -10.99 -5.75 -15.84
C VAL A 4 -10.28 -4.73 -14.96
N CYS A 5 -8.98 -4.54 -15.17
CA CYS A 5 -8.23 -3.51 -14.47
C CYS A 5 -8.65 -2.12 -14.97
N SER A 6 -9.15 -1.26 -14.08
CA SER A 6 -9.51 0.13 -14.43
C SER A 6 -8.31 1.00 -14.83
N CYS A 7 -7.11 0.63 -14.39
CA CYS A 7 -5.87 1.35 -14.71
C CYS A 7 -5.36 1.06 -16.14
N CYS A 8 -5.47 -0.19 -16.62
CA CYS A 8 -4.88 -0.59 -17.90
C CYS A 8 -5.89 -1.16 -18.93
N GLY A 9 -7.14 -1.36 -18.53
CA GLY A 9 -8.22 -1.90 -19.37
C GLY A 9 -8.11 -3.39 -19.71
N LYS A 10 -7.12 -4.11 -19.17
CA LYS A 10 -6.89 -5.54 -19.46
C LYS A 10 -7.63 -6.44 -18.50
N ILE A 11 -7.93 -7.65 -18.97
CA ILE A 11 -8.47 -8.74 -18.15
C ILE A 11 -7.30 -9.44 -17.46
N HIS A 12 -7.36 -9.53 -16.14
CA HIS A 12 -6.41 -10.27 -15.31
C HIS A 12 -7.12 -11.43 -14.63
N ASP A 13 -6.48 -12.60 -14.62
CA ASP A 13 -6.91 -13.75 -13.81
C ASP A 13 -6.42 -13.57 -12.36
N GLY A 14 -7.31 -13.84 -11.40
CA GLY A 14 -7.03 -13.80 -9.96
C GLY A 14 -7.75 -12.68 -9.22
N LEU A 15 -7.36 -12.42 -7.96
CA LEU A 15 -7.86 -11.29 -7.19
C LEU A 15 -7.22 -9.98 -7.69
N PRO A 16 -7.98 -8.87 -7.78
CA PRO A 16 -7.38 -7.57 -8.10
C PRO A 16 -6.43 -7.11 -7.00
N ALA A 17 -5.34 -6.46 -7.41
CA ALA A 17 -4.54 -5.68 -6.48
C ALA A 17 -5.38 -4.47 -6.02
N LEU A 18 -5.73 -4.44 -4.73
CA LEU A 18 -6.57 -3.42 -4.14
C LEU A 18 -5.76 -2.13 -3.96
N THR A 19 -5.90 -1.23 -4.94
CA THR A 19 -5.10 -0.02 -5.04
C THR A 19 -5.76 1.14 -4.31
N LEU A 20 -4.93 1.92 -3.59
CA LEU A 20 -5.30 3.20 -3.02
C LEU A 20 -4.49 4.29 -3.73
N LEU A 21 -5.17 5.28 -4.31
CA LEU A 21 -4.54 6.25 -5.20
C LEU A 21 -3.56 7.16 -4.45
N ARG A 22 -3.86 7.50 -3.21
CA ARG A 22 -3.15 8.51 -2.41
C ARG A 22 -3.13 8.09 -0.94
N PRO A 23 -2.19 8.58 -0.12
CA PRO A 23 -2.27 8.43 1.33
C PRO A 23 -3.46 9.23 1.86
N ASP A 24 -4.11 8.76 2.93
CA ASP A 24 -5.29 9.43 3.52
C ASP A 24 -4.95 10.84 3.99
N HIS A 25 -3.72 11.03 4.48
CA HIS A 25 -3.20 12.35 4.84
C HIS A 25 -3.27 13.34 3.67
N TRP A 26 -2.89 12.93 2.46
CA TRP A 26 -2.98 13.78 1.27
C TRP A 26 -4.43 14.13 0.93
N LEU A 27 -5.33 13.15 1.02
CA LEU A 27 -6.76 13.35 0.73
C LEU A 27 -7.44 14.29 1.73
N SER A 28 -6.88 14.43 2.93
CA SER A 28 -7.37 15.35 3.96
C SER A 28 -6.97 16.82 3.74
N LEU A 29 -6.00 17.08 2.86
CA LEU A 29 -5.51 18.43 2.55
C LEU A 29 -6.48 19.20 1.64
N THR A 30 -6.53 20.53 1.82
CA THR A 30 -7.26 21.42 0.91
C THR A 30 -6.60 21.48 -0.47
N ALA A 31 -7.33 21.95 -1.49
CA ALA A 31 -6.79 22.11 -2.84
C ALA A 31 -5.55 23.01 -2.88
N ASP A 32 -5.53 24.11 -2.11
CA ASP A 32 -4.38 25.02 -2.02
C ASP A 32 -3.16 24.31 -1.40
N GLN A 33 -3.36 23.53 -0.33
CA GLN A 33 -2.29 22.73 0.28
C GLN A 33 -1.77 21.65 -0.68
N GLN A 34 -2.66 21.00 -1.44
CA GLN A 34 -2.25 20.02 -2.45
C GLN A 34 -1.47 20.66 -3.60
N ALA A 35 -1.77 21.90 -3.96
CA ALA A 35 -1.04 22.66 -4.99
C ALA A 35 0.40 23.01 -4.55
N GLU A 36 0.64 23.14 -3.24
CA GLU A 36 1.97 23.36 -2.66
C GLU A 36 2.74 22.04 -2.42
N GLY A 37 2.04 20.92 -2.35
CA GLY A 37 2.61 19.58 -2.26
C GLY A 37 2.88 18.93 -3.63
N LYS A 38 3.34 17.68 -3.61
CA LYS A 38 3.48 16.85 -4.80
C LYS A 38 3.15 15.40 -4.50
N CYS A 39 2.12 14.86 -5.15
CA CYS A 39 1.73 13.46 -5.02
C CYS A 39 1.56 12.80 -6.38
N GLY A 40 2.47 11.89 -6.70
CA GLY A 40 2.45 11.09 -7.93
C GLY A 40 1.93 9.67 -7.68
N ASP A 41 2.35 8.75 -8.54
CA ASP A 41 1.85 7.37 -8.51
C ASP A 41 2.51 6.48 -7.44
N ASP A 42 3.75 6.81 -7.06
CA ASP A 42 4.56 6.02 -6.11
C ASP A 42 5.16 6.84 -4.96
N LEU A 43 5.20 8.17 -5.10
CA LEU A 43 5.84 9.10 -4.16
C LEU A 43 4.91 10.27 -3.86
N CYS A 44 4.85 10.66 -2.60
CA CYS A 44 4.03 11.78 -2.14
C CYS A 44 4.80 12.61 -1.10
N LYS A 45 4.77 13.93 -1.25
CA LYS A 45 5.30 14.89 -0.28
C LYS A 45 4.24 15.96 -0.04
N THR A 46 3.87 16.18 1.20
CA THR A 46 2.92 17.22 1.60
C THR A 46 3.66 18.52 1.93
N PRO A 47 2.99 19.69 1.85
CA PRO A 47 3.63 20.98 2.12
C PRO A 47 4.14 21.13 3.56
N ASP A 48 3.52 20.44 4.52
CA ASP A 48 3.89 20.40 5.95
C ASP A 48 5.04 19.42 6.27
N GLY A 49 5.65 18.78 5.25
CA GLY A 49 6.87 18.00 5.42
C GLY A 49 6.65 16.52 5.78
N HIS A 50 5.51 15.94 5.38
CA HIS A 50 5.31 14.49 5.45
C HIS A 50 5.61 13.83 4.09
N PHE A 51 6.27 12.68 4.15
CA PHE A 51 6.78 11.95 2.99
C PHE A 51 6.20 10.54 2.98
N PHE A 52 5.70 10.11 1.84
CA PHE A 52 5.04 8.82 1.68
C PHE A 52 5.52 8.09 0.43
N VAL A 53 5.65 6.79 0.55
CA VAL A 53 5.96 5.87 -0.54
C VAL A 53 4.85 4.84 -0.69
N ARG A 54 4.50 4.55 -1.93
CA ARG A 54 3.55 3.48 -2.24
C ARG A 54 4.23 2.12 -2.12
N CYS A 55 3.59 1.23 -1.40
CA CYS A 55 4.12 -0.08 -1.06
C CYS A 55 3.23 -1.20 -1.58
N VAL A 56 3.70 -2.44 -1.43
CA VAL A 56 2.92 -3.65 -1.60
C VAL A 56 2.71 -4.31 -0.24
N LEU A 57 1.45 -4.55 0.10
CA LEU A 57 1.07 -5.38 1.25
C LEU A 57 0.46 -6.67 0.71
N SER A 58 1.15 -7.80 0.89
CA SER A 58 0.64 -9.12 0.50
C SER A 58 0.18 -9.87 1.74
N ILE A 59 -1.08 -10.32 1.73
CA ILE A 59 -1.69 -11.15 2.77
C ILE A 59 -1.78 -12.58 2.23
N PRO A 60 -1.17 -13.59 2.90
CA PRO A 60 -1.28 -14.98 2.48
C PRO A 60 -2.73 -15.47 2.51
N LEU A 61 -3.11 -16.33 1.58
CA LEU A 61 -4.39 -17.03 1.61
C LEU A 61 -4.16 -18.47 2.07
N ILE A 62 -4.97 -18.92 3.03
CA ILE A 62 -4.80 -20.25 3.65
C ILE A 62 -5.52 -21.36 2.87
N ASP A 63 -6.42 -20.98 1.96
CA ASP A 63 -7.21 -21.84 1.10
C ASP A 63 -7.58 -21.10 -0.20
N GLY A 64 -8.22 -21.82 -1.12
CA GLY A 64 -8.65 -21.27 -2.40
C GLY A 64 -7.60 -21.37 -3.52
N PRO A 65 -7.92 -20.83 -4.71
CA PRO A 65 -7.09 -20.96 -5.90
C PRO A 65 -5.91 -19.96 -5.97
N GLU A 66 -5.96 -18.87 -5.21
CA GLU A 66 -4.92 -17.84 -5.17
C GLU A 66 -4.03 -17.99 -3.93
N GLN A 67 -2.78 -17.53 -4.02
CA GLN A 67 -1.83 -17.62 -2.90
C GLN A 67 -1.87 -16.41 -1.98
N THR A 68 -2.23 -15.23 -2.52
CA THR A 68 -2.20 -13.96 -1.77
C THR A 68 -3.30 -13.01 -2.20
N LEU A 69 -3.79 -12.21 -1.25
CA LEU A 69 -4.51 -10.97 -1.51
C LEU A 69 -3.52 -9.80 -1.41
N GLU A 70 -3.43 -8.97 -2.46
CA GLU A 70 -2.49 -7.84 -2.50
C GLU A 70 -3.20 -6.48 -2.40
N PHE A 71 -2.61 -5.60 -1.59
CA PHE A 71 -2.98 -4.19 -1.51
C PHE A 71 -1.82 -3.32 -1.97
N GLY A 72 -2.14 -2.16 -2.55
CA GLY A 72 -1.19 -1.10 -2.87
C GLY A 72 -1.33 0.13 -1.97
N PRO A 73 -1.04 0.03 -0.66
CA PRO A 73 -1.20 1.14 0.29
C PRO A 73 0.00 2.09 0.27
N TRP A 74 -0.12 3.19 1.01
CA TRP A 74 0.93 4.15 1.27
C TRP A 74 1.49 4.00 2.69
N CYS A 75 2.78 4.28 2.85
CA CYS A 75 3.44 4.34 4.14
C CYS A 75 4.27 5.61 4.26
N SER A 76 4.28 6.22 5.45
CA SER A 76 5.13 7.37 5.71
C SER A 76 6.56 6.95 6.00
N LEU A 77 7.51 7.80 5.60
CA LEU A 77 8.93 7.69 5.94
C LEU A 77 9.40 9.01 6.56
N SER A 78 10.49 8.94 7.33
CA SER A 78 11.25 10.15 7.63
C SER A 78 11.79 10.75 6.33
N GLU A 79 12.03 12.07 6.34
CA GLU A 79 12.63 12.77 5.20
C GLU A 79 13.92 12.08 4.71
N GLU A 80 14.81 11.75 5.64
CA GLU A 80 16.06 11.04 5.35
C GLU A 80 15.83 9.71 4.63
N ASN A 81 14.93 8.86 5.16
CA ASN A 81 14.65 7.56 4.55
C ASN A 81 13.93 7.69 3.21
N PHE A 82 13.08 8.69 3.05
CA PHE A 82 12.42 8.98 1.78
C PHE A 82 13.44 9.35 0.70
N TYR A 83 14.35 10.28 0.98
CA TYR A 83 15.38 10.66 0.00
C TYR A 83 16.35 9.52 -0.28
N ARG A 84 16.78 8.76 0.73
CA ARG A 84 17.57 7.54 0.54
C ARG A 84 16.87 6.53 -0.37
N TYR A 85 15.56 6.34 -0.21
CA TYR A 85 14.77 5.47 -1.08
C TYR A 85 14.74 6.00 -2.53
N VAL A 86 14.44 7.28 -2.72
CA VAL A 86 14.35 7.89 -4.06
C VAL A 86 15.69 7.86 -4.79
N GLU A 87 16.78 8.24 -4.13
CA GLU A 87 18.12 8.32 -4.73
C GLU A 87 18.65 6.97 -5.22
N THR A 88 18.20 5.88 -4.61
CA THR A 88 18.71 4.53 -4.89
C THR A 88 17.76 3.70 -5.74
N PHE A 89 16.55 4.21 -6.03
CA PHE A 89 15.55 3.48 -6.79
C PHE A 89 16.03 3.12 -8.20
N ASP A 90 16.72 4.05 -8.87
CA ASP A 90 17.22 3.87 -10.24
C ASP A 90 18.46 2.96 -10.32
N ASP A 91 19.20 2.80 -9.22
CA ASP A 91 20.38 1.92 -9.13
C ASP A 91 20.01 0.43 -9.21
N ALA A 92 18.71 0.09 -9.11
CA ALA A 92 18.14 -1.26 -9.08
C ALA A 92 18.66 -2.19 -7.96
N ASP A 93 19.65 -1.77 -7.17
CA ASP A 93 20.12 -2.38 -5.93
C ASP A 93 19.67 -1.52 -4.74
N GLN A 94 18.54 -1.91 -4.15
CA GLN A 94 18.02 -1.32 -2.92
C GLN A 94 18.34 -2.15 -1.67
N SER A 95 18.98 -3.32 -1.82
CA SER A 95 19.42 -4.17 -0.71
C SER A 95 20.27 -3.40 0.32
N LYS A 96 20.95 -2.33 -0.12
CA LYS A 96 21.75 -1.41 0.70
C LYS A 96 20.95 -0.54 1.70
N LEU A 97 19.65 -0.35 1.51
CA LEU A 97 18.87 0.58 2.35
C LEU A 97 18.48 0.01 3.71
N GLY A 98 18.42 -1.31 3.84
CA GLY A 98 17.81 -1.97 4.99
C GLY A 98 16.32 -1.67 5.11
N GLN A 99 15.67 -2.29 6.10
CA GLN A 99 14.27 -1.95 6.42
C GLN A 99 14.18 -0.56 7.06
N MET A 100 13.14 0.19 6.70
CA MET A 100 12.91 1.55 7.21
C MET A 100 11.61 1.57 8.00
N PHE A 101 11.65 2.06 9.23
CA PHE A 101 10.43 2.24 10.02
C PHE A 101 9.50 3.27 9.35
N GLY A 102 8.19 3.00 9.41
CA GLY A 102 7.16 3.89 8.89
C GLY A 102 5.80 3.69 9.54
N TRP A 103 4.83 4.48 9.09
CA TRP A 103 3.43 4.40 9.53
C TRP A 103 2.51 4.13 8.35
N PHE A 104 1.68 3.09 8.49
CA PHE A 104 0.66 2.75 7.51
C PHE A 104 -0.29 3.95 7.33
N SER A 105 -0.42 4.44 6.10
CA SER A 105 -1.00 5.77 5.83
C SER A 105 -2.33 5.72 5.08
N ASN A 106 -3.04 4.59 5.19
CA ASN A 106 -4.39 4.44 4.68
C ASN A 106 -5.28 3.66 5.63
N GLU A 107 -6.58 3.94 5.60
CA GLU A 107 -7.62 3.05 6.10
C GLU A 107 -8.07 2.09 4.99
N LEU A 108 -7.92 0.78 5.22
CA LEU A 108 -8.30 -0.27 4.29
C LEU A 108 -9.73 -0.74 4.54
N SER A 109 -10.54 -0.77 3.47
CA SER A 109 -11.82 -1.48 3.48
C SER A 109 -11.59 -2.95 3.84
N GLY A 110 -12.38 -3.49 4.78
CA GLY A 110 -12.18 -4.83 5.35
C GLY A 110 -11.22 -4.91 6.55
N PHE A 111 -10.44 -3.85 6.82
CA PHE A 111 -9.55 -3.74 7.98
C PHE A 111 -9.65 -2.34 8.61
N PRO A 112 -10.77 -2.01 9.26
CA PRO A 112 -10.98 -0.69 9.85
C PRO A 112 -9.90 -0.37 10.89
N GLN A 113 -9.59 0.92 11.08
CA GLN A 113 -8.55 1.38 12.01
C GLN A 113 -7.12 0.95 11.62
N SER A 114 -6.88 0.68 10.34
CA SER A 114 -5.55 0.36 9.81
C SER A 114 -4.64 1.59 9.64
N LEU A 115 -5.20 2.80 9.68
CA LEU A 115 -4.43 4.04 9.65
C LEU A 115 -3.51 4.14 10.88
N ASN A 116 -2.28 4.58 10.67
CA ASN A 116 -1.23 4.74 11.68
C ASN A 116 -0.78 3.44 12.37
N LEU A 117 -1.00 2.27 11.76
CA LEU A 117 -0.31 1.06 12.20
C LEU A 117 1.20 1.19 11.98
N LYS A 118 1.99 0.81 12.98
CA LYS A 118 3.44 0.75 12.85
C LYS A 118 3.84 -0.34 11.87
N CYS A 119 4.75 -0.03 10.96
CA CYS A 119 5.28 -1.00 10.01
C CYS A 119 6.73 -0.71 9.65
N ASN A 120 7.32 -1.66 8.93
CA ASN A 120 8.57 -1.48 8.23
C ASN A 120 8.29 -1.44 6.72
N VAL A 121 8.86 -0.45 6.05
CA VAL A 121 9.00 -0.40 4.60
C VAL A 121 10.28 -1.17 4.25
N VAL A 122 10.14 -2.20 3.43
CA VAL A 122 11.23 -3.10 3.04
C VAL A 122 11.50 -2.88 1.54
N PRO A 123 12.53 -2.11 1.19
CA PRO A 123 12.97 -1.93 -0.19
C PRO A 123 13.25 -3.24 -0.91
N GLN A 124 13.05 -3.23 -2.22
CA GLN A 124 13.25 -4.39 -3.09
C GLN A 124 14.10 -4.03 -4.29
N ASP A 125 14.98 -4.94 -4.66
CA ASP A 125 15.81 -4.82 -5.87
C ASP A 125 14.96 -4.91 -7.15
N GLY A 126 15.56 -4.51 -8.27
CA GLY A 126 14.96 -4.61 -9.59
C GLY A 126 13.81 -3.62 -9.82
N ARG A 127 13.89 -2.44 -9.20
CA ARG A 127 12.88 -1.35 -9.32
C ARG A 127 11.46 -1.79 -8.94
N LYS A 128 11.35 -2.70 -7.97
CA LYS A 128 10.07 -3.10 -7.40
C LYS A 128 9.68 -2.10 -6.31
N ARG A 129 8.37 -1.87 -6.18
CA ARG A 129 7.82 -1.14 -5.02
C ARG A 129 8.24 -1.84 -3.73
N PRO A 130 8.51 -1.12 -2.63
CA PRO A 130 8.84 -1.73 -1.36
C PRO A 130 7.67 -2.54 -0.82
N ARG A 131 7.97 -3.56 -0.03
CA ARG A 131 6.98 -4.29 0.76
C ARG A 131 6.70 -3.58 2.07
N ILE A 132 5.50 -3.77 2.62
CA ILE A 132 5.20 -3.43 4.02
C ILE A 132 5.24 -4.68 4.87
N GLU A 133 5.82 -4.55 6.06
CA GLU A 133 5.72 -5.54 7.14
C GLU A 133 5.16 -4.85 8.38
N LEU A 134 3.93 -5.19 8.76
CA LEU A 134 3.28 -4.63 9.95
C LEU A 134 3.96 -5.16 11.20
N GLN A 135 4.11 -4.30 12.19
CA GLN A 135 4.51 -4.74 13.52
C GLN A 135 3.49 -5.76 14.06
N PRO A 136 3.94 -6.80 14.80
CA PRO A 136 3.06 -7.82 15.32
C PRO A 136 2.17 -7.24 16.42
N THR A 137 0.91 -6.99 16.07
CA THR A 137 -0.12 -6.48 16.98
C THR A 137 -1.37 -7.34 16.85
N GLU A 138 -2.34 -7.10 17.73
CA GLU A 138 -3.66 -7.75 17.68
C GLU A 138 -4.60 -7.12 16.63
N HIS A 139 -4.12 -6.15 15.85
CA HIS A 139 -4.92 -5.58 14.78
C HIS A 139 -5.21 -6.66 13.70
N PRO A 140 -6.46 -6.81 13.22
CA PRO A 140 -6.83 -7.84 12.25
C PRO A 140 -5.94 -7.89 11.00
N LEU A 141 -5.53 -6.73 10.47
CA LEU A 141 -4.59 -6.65 9.34
C LEU A 141 -3.21 -7.24 9.66
N SER A 142 -2.66 -6.97 10.85
CA SER A 142 -1.37 -7.51 11.29
C SER A 142 -1.44 -9.01 11.50
N ILE A 143 -2.55 -9.50 12.07
CA ILE A 143 -2.83 -10.93 12.22
C ILE A 143 -2.94 -11.59 10.84
N ALA A 144 -3.75 -11.03 9.94
CA ALA A 144 -3.96 -11.57 8.60
C ALA A 144 -2.64 -11.64 7.81
N GLN A 145 -1.80 -10.60 7.88
CA GLN A 145 -0.50 -10.61 7.20
C GLN A 145 0.39 -11.77 7.66
N ARG A 146 0.36 -12.12 8.95
CA ARG A 146 1.21 -13.17 9.54
C ARG A 146 0.62 -14.58 9.42
N SER A 147 -0.68 -14.70 9.67
CA SER A 147 -1.37 -15.98 9.82
C SER A 147 -2.20 -16.37 8.59
N GLY A 148 -2.31 -15.47 7.62
CA GLY A 148 -3.13 -15.62 6.42
C GLY A 148 -4.61 -15.32 6.64
N LEU A 149 -5.34 -15.32 5.53
CA LEU A 149 -6.78 -15.02 5.44
C LEU A 149 -7.49 -16.13 4.65
N ALA A 150 -8.72 -16.46 5.03
CA ALA A 150 -9.54 -17.38 4.26
C ALA A 150 -9.98 -16.76 2.92
N TRP A 151 -10.07 -17.58 1.88
CA TRP A 151 -10.47 -17.21 0.52
C TRP A 151 -11.79 -16.46 0.49
N GLN A 152 -12.79 -16.94 1.23
CA GLN A 152 -14.11 -16.31 1.29
C GLN A 152 -14.05 -14.89 1.84
N THR A 153 -13.27 -14.66 2.91
CA THR A 153 -13.07 -13.31 3.46
C THR A 153 -12.28 -12.42 2.49
N ALA A 154 -11.30 -12.98 1.77
CA ALA A 154 -10.58 -12.23 0.73
C ALA A 154 -11.50 -11.75 -0.39
N LEU A 155 -12.47 -12.58 -0.83
CA LEU A 155 -13.48 -12.21 -1.80
C LEU A 155 -14.40 -11.11 -1.29
N GLU A 156 -14.84 -11.18 -0.03
CA GLU A 156 -15.67 -10.15 0.60
C GLU A 156 -14.96 -8.79 0.61
N ILE A 157 -13.68 -8.78 1.00
CA ILE A 157 -12.85 -7.56 1.00
C ILE A 157 -12.65 -7.04 -0.42
N ALA A 158 -12.32 -7.92 -1.38
CA ALA A 158 -12.10 -7.51 -2.76
C ALA A 158 -13.36 -6.93 -3.41
N HIS A 159 -14.53 -7.50 -3.15
CA HIS A 159 -15.80 -6.96 -3.63
C HIS A 159 -16.17 -5.63 -2.96
N GLY A 160 -15.94 -5.50 -1.65
CA GLY A 160 -16.15 -4.25 -0.91
C GLY A 160 -15.31 -3.10 -1.46
N HIS A 161 -14.02 -3.36 -1.75
CA HIS A 161 -13.10 -2.36 -2.30
C HIS A 161 -13.49 -1.84 -3.70
N VAL A 162 -14.23 -2.65 -4.49
CA VAL A 162 -14.76 -2.23 -5.79
C VAL A 162 -16.03 -1.37 -5.63
N GLY A 163 -16.75 -1.49 -4.51
CA GLY A 163 -18.01 -0.78 -4.23
C GLY A 163 -17.85 0.64 -3.67
N ASP A 164 -16.71 0.95 -3.04
CA ASP A 164 -16.49 2.21 -2.30
C ASP A 164 -16.11 3.43 -3.18
N GLY A 165 -16.54 3.46 -4.44
CA GLY A 165 -16.51 4.68 -5.26
C GLY A 165 -15.24 4.88 -6.09
N TRP A 166 -15.24 4.26 -7.26
CA TRP A 166 -14.50 4.75 -8.43
C TRP A 166 -15.48 5.36 -9.42
N ALA A 167 -16.04 6.51 -9.05
CA ALA A 167 -16.80 7.36 -9.97
C ALA A 167 -16.03 8.67 -10.17
N HIS A 168 -15.37 8.74 -11.33
CA HIS A 168 -14.88 9.91 -12.08
C HIS A 168 -13.99 10.92 -11.37
#